data_AF-A0A3D9ZHR6-F1
#
_entry.id   AF-A0A3D9ZHR6-F1
#
_cell.length_a   1.000
_cell.length_b   1.000
_cell.length_c   1.000
_cell.angle_alpha   90.00
_cell.angle_beta   90.00
_cell.angle_gamma   90.00
#
_symmetry.space_group_name_H-M   'P 1'
#
loop_
_entity.id
_entity.type
_entity.pdbx_description
1 polymer ?
#
loop_
_entity_poly.entity_id
_entity_poly.type
_entity_poly.pdbx_seq_one_letter_code
_entity_poly.pdbx_strand_id
1 'polypeptide(L)'
;MHRFASSRGGGATREYWAPLRAREIAIVVGVMSPAVGPEPFGFVGFGEALAMLSLQEHLDNVVVAQAGEVSAFRARNLVLLGGPDLNAATRFAMLGGQVPVRFGYDPVQLCVEEDAAYTPVFRSGRLARDYGFVARVPSPFADECTAVLLVGIFGAATLAAARLAASADGTASMMSVNGGRCLTVFSVDVDRSGEIAAPKIERIWALGETSA
;
A
#
# COMPACT_ATOMS: atom_id res chain seq x y z
N MET A 1 -29.42 -8.11 17.68
CA MET A 1 -29.07 -6.91 16.90
C MET A 1 -28.00 -6.15 17.66
N HIS A 2 -26.73 -6.54 17.50
CA HIS A 2 -25.61 -5.91 18.21
C HIS A 2 -25.14 -4.69 17.41
N ARG A 3 -25.41 -3.49 17.93
CA ARG A 3 -24.72 -2.27 17.48
C ARG A 3 -23.32 -2.29 18.08
N PHE A 4 -22.30 -2.43 17.25
CA PHE A 4 -20.94 -2.09 17.65
C PHE A 4 -20.89 -0.59 17.90
N ALA A 5 -20.53 -0.20 19.12
CA ALA A 5 -20.22 1.17 19.45
C ALA A 5 -19.01 1.59 18.59
N SER A 6 -19.16 2.61 17.74
CA SER A 6 -18.03 3.18 17.00
C SER A 6 -17.06 3.75 18.02
N SER A 7 -15.91 3.10 18.17
CA SER A 7 -14.81 3.60 18.98
C SER A 7 -14.31 4.92 18.39
N ARG A 8 -13.72 5.75 19.25
CA ARG A 8 -13.15 7.08 18.96
C ARG A 8 -12.00 7.09 17.93
N GLY A 9 -11.79 6.01 17.16
CA GLY A 9 -10.72 5.86 16.18
C GLY A 9 -11.04 6.36 14.76
N GLY A 10 -12.31 6.64 14.44
CA GLY A 10 -12.68 7.07 13.08
C GLY A 10 -12.15 8.45 12.64
N GLY A 11 -11.73 9.31 13.60
CA GLY A 11 -11.28 10.68 13.31
C GLY A 11 -10.00 10.73 12.49
N ALA A 12 -8.93 10.09 12.98
CA ALA A 12 -7.62 10.08 12.32
C ALA A 12 -7.69 9.43 10.93
N THR A 13 -8.39 8.29 10.81
CA THR A 13 -8.59 7.63 9.51
C THR A 13 -9.34 8.56 8.55
N ARG A 14 -10.41 9.21 9.00
CA ARG A 14 -11.17 10.15 8.15
C ARG A 14 -10.34 11.34 7.71
N GLU A 15 -9.54 11.92 8.62
CA GLU A 15 -8.65 13.05 8.34
C GLU A 15 -7.55 12.69 7.34
N TYR A 16 -6.95 11.50 7.48
CA TYR A 16 -5.94 11.00 6.55
C TYR A 16 -6.46 10.92 5.11
N TRP A 17 -7.69 10.41 4.95
CA TRP A 17 -8.31 10.24 3.62
C TRP A 17 -9.03 11.51 3.11
N ALA A 18 -9.35 12.48 3.97
CA ALA A 18 -10.14 13.65 3.61
C ALA A 18 -9.59 14.43 2.40
N PRO A 19 -8.27 14.70 2.28
CA PRO A 19 -7.71 15.41 1.13
C PRO A 19 -7.92 14.68 -0.20
N LEU A 20 -8.01 13.35 -0.18
CA LEU A 20 -8.19 12.55 -1.39
C LEU A 20 -9.64 12.55 -1.89
N ARG A 21 -10.62 12.89 -1.04
CA ARG A 21 -12.04 12.85 -1.41
C ARG A 21 -12.45 14.01 -2.34
N ALA A 22 -11.65 15.07 -2.42
CA ALA A 22 -11.99 16.26 -3.22
C ALA A 22 -12.02 16.02 -4.74
N ARG A 23 -11.36 14.96 -5.24
CA ARG A 23 -11.23 14.68 -6.69
C ARG A 23 -11.63 13.25 -7.07
N GLU A 24 -12.47 12.62 -6.26
CA GLU A 24 -12.78 11.18 -6.35
C GLU A 24 -11.53 10.30 -6.21
N ILE A 25 -11.72 9.01 -5.95
CA ILE A 25 -10.62 8.06 -5.75
C ILE A 25 -10.75 6.91 -6.74
N ALA A 26 -9.67 6.60 -7.43
CA ALA A 26 -9.52 5.35 -8.17
C ALA A 26 -8.56 4.42 -7.42
N ILE A 27 -9.01 3.21 -7.10
CA ILE A 27 -8.17 2.13 -6.60
C ILE A 27 -7.63 1.38 -7.82
N VAL A 28 -6.31 1.41 -8.00
CA VAL A 28 -5.63 0.79 -9.14
C VAL A 28 -4.96 -0.50 -8.67
N VAL A 29 -5.41 -1.63 -9.21
CA VAL A 29 -4.85 -2.95 -8.93
C VAL A 29 -4.01 -3.47 -10.09
N GLY A 30 -3.05 -4.34 -9.77
CA GLY A 30 -2.25 -5.02 -10.78
C GLY A 30 -3.05 -6.01 -11.63
N VAL A 31 -2.42 -6.50 -12.71
CA VAL A 31 -3.00 -7.54 -13.56
C VAL A 31 -2.91 -8.87 -12.82
N MET A 32 -4.06 -9.44 -12.47
CA MET A 32 -4.14 -10.80 -11.95
C MET A 32 -3.96 -11.76 -13.13
N SER A 33 -2.77 -12.36 -13.24
CA SER A 33 -2.48 -13.31 -14.31
C SER A 33 -2.19 -14.70 -13.74
N PRO A 34 -2.96 -15.74 -14.11
CA PRO A 34 -2.69 -17.11 -13.69
C PRO A 34 -1.36 -17.65 -14.23
N ALA A 35 -0.75 -16.97 -15.21
CA ALA A 35 0.55 -17.33 -15.76
C ALA A 35 1.73 -16.99 -14.81
N VAL A 36 1.51 -16.20 -13.76
CA VAL A 36 2.56 -15.75 -12.83
C VAL A 36 2.92 -16.81 -11.78
N GLY A 37 2.26 -17.98 -11.81
CA GLY A 37 2.51 -19.05 -10.84
C GLY A 37 1.95 -18.73 -9.45
N PRO A 38 2.07 -19.67 -8.50
CA PRO A 38 1.62 -19.45 -7.14
C PRO A 38 2.53 -18.46 -6.40
N GLU A 39 1.91 -17.59 -5.60
CA GLU A 39 2.61 -16.68 -4.70
C GLU A 39 2.86 -17.39 -3.36
N PRO A 40 3.92 -17.05 -2.59
CA PRO A 40 4.12 -17.59 -1.24
C PRO A 40 2.94 -17.47 -0.27
N PHE A 41 2.06 -16.48 -0.50
CA PHE A 41 0.85 -16.24 0.27
C PHE A 41 -0.42 -16.87 -0.36
N GLY A 42 -0.26 -17.69 -1.40
CA GLY A 42 -1.35 -18.39 -2.09
C GLY A 42 -1.47 -17.97 -3.55
N PHE A 43 -2.54 -17.26 -3.89
CA PHE A 43 -2.81 -16.82 -5.26
C PHE A 43 -2.40 -15.38 -5.45
N VAL A 44 -1.67 -15.13 -6.54
CA VAL A 44 -1.41 -13.79 -7.04
C VAL A 44 -2.72 -13.01 -7.16
N GLY A 45 -2.79 -11.82 -6.53
CA GLY A 45 -3.98 -10.98 -6.51
C GLY A 45 -4.90 -11.17 -5.30
N PHE A 46 -4.69 -12.22 -4.48
CA PHE A 46 -5.52 -12.45 -3.30
C PHE A 46 -5.29 -11.39 -2.22
N GLY A 47 -4.03 -10.98 -2.02
CA GLY A 47 -3.70 -9.89 -1.10
C GLY A 47 -4.37 -8.57 -1.49
N GLU A 48 -4.34 -8.22 -2.76
CA GLU A 48 -5.01 -7.04 -3.33
C GLU A 48 -6.53 -7.12 -3.17
N ALA A 49 -7.14 -8.28 -3.39
CA ALA A 49 -8.57 -8.47 -3.19
C ALA A 49 -8.98 -8.22 -1.73
N LEU A 50 -8.24 -8.77 -0.77
CA LEU A 50 -8.48 -8.51 0.65
C LEU A 50 -8.18 -7.06 1.04
N ALA A 51 -7.14 -6.45 0.46
CA ALA A 51 -6.80 -5.06 0.67
C ALA A 51 -7.93 -4.13 0.23
N MET A 52 -8.55 -4.40 -0.92
CA MET A 52 -9.72 -3.65 -1.40
C MET A 52 -10.89 -3.74 -0.43
N LEU A 53 -11.21 -4.94 0.07
CA LEU A 53 -12.28 -5.11 1.06
C LEU A 53 -12.00 -4.29 2.32
N SER A 54 -10.76 -4.30 2.80
CA SER A 54 -10.34 -3.50 3.97
C SER A 54 -10.48 -2.00 3.72
N LEU A 55 -10.25 -1.52 2.50
CA LEU A 55 -10.35 -0.10 2.16
C LEU A 55 -11.79 0.35 1.91
N GLN A 56 -12.65 -0.51 1.37
CA GLN A 56 -14.06 -0.19 1.09
C GLN A 56 -14.85 0.15 2.37
N GLU A 57 -14.42 -0.31 3.53
CA GLU A 57 -15.01 0.08 4.82
C GLU A 57 -14.73 1.56 5.19
N HIS A 58 -13.75 2.20 4.56
CA HIS A 58 -13.29 3.55 4.89
C HIS A 58 -13.36 4.54 3.73
N LEU A 59 -13.44 4.04 2.50
CA LEU A 59 -13.49 4.83 1.27
C LEU A 59 -14.84 4.67 0.58
N ASP A 60 -15.59 5.77 0.51
CA ASP A 60 -16.84 5.86 -0.24
C ASP A 60 -16.57 6.30 -1.69
N ASN A 61 -17.44 5.90 -2.62
CA ASN A 61 -17.42 6.35 -4.03
C ASN A 61 -16.09 6.09 -4.76
N VAL A 62 -15.48 4.93 -4.51
CA VAL A 62 -14.27 4.50 -5.21
C VAL A 62 -14.61 3.82 -6.54
N VAL A 63 -13.79 4.06 -7.57
CA VAL A 63 -13.77 3.22 -8.78
C VAL A 63 -12.57 2.30 -8.71
N VAL A 64 -12.77 1.03 -9.04
CA VAL A 64 -11.66 0.06 -9.18
C VAL A 64 -11.25 0.02 -10.63
N ALA A 65 -9.95 0.16 -10.89
CA ALA A 65 -9.36 0.13 -12.22
C ALA A 65 -8.20 -0.87 -12.26
N GLN A 66 -7.99 -1.51 -13.40
CA GLN A 66 -6.75 -2.25 -13.63
C GLN A 66 -5.62 -1.28 -14.01
N ALA A 67 -4.38 -1.65 -13.72
CA ALA A 67 -3.21 -0.83 -14.03
C ALA A 67 -3.11 -0.43 -15.51
N GLY A 68 -3.61 -1.27 -16.43
CA GLY A 68 -3.67 -0.96 -17.87
C GLY A 68 -4.66 0.14 -18.25
N GLU A 69 -5.61 0.48 -17.37
CA GLU A 69 -6.68 1.44 -17.61
C GLU A 69 -6.46 2.77 -16.87
N VAL A 70 -5.34 2.90 -16.13
CA VAL A 70 -5.08 4.04 -15.23
C VAL A 70 -5.14 5.40 -15.94
N SER A 71 -4.85 5.45 -17.25
CA SER A 71 -4.94 6.68 -18.05
C SER A 71 -6.34 7.30 -18.06
N ALA A 72 -7.40 6.50 -17.95
CA ALA A 72 -8.77 6.98 -17.85
C ALA A 72 -9.05 7.71 -16.52
N PHE A 73 -8.20 7.52 -15.51
CA PHE A 73 -8.37 8.04 -14.15
C PHE A 73 -7.28 9.03 -13.75
N ARG A 74 -6.49 9.55 -14.70
CA ARG A 74 -5.36 10.47 -14.44
C ARG A 74 -5.72 11.73 -13.65
N ALA A 75 -6.96 12.21 -13.75
CA ALA A 75 -7.45 13.41 -13.08
C ALA A 75 -8.03 13.14 -11.67
N ARG A 76 -7.90 11.92 -11.16
CA ARG A 76 -8.36 11.49 -9.83
C ARG A 76 -7.21 11.27 -8.88
N ASN A 77 -7.51 11.25 -7.58
CA ASN A 77 -6.56 10.70 -6.62
C ASN A 77 -6.50 9.17 -6.77
N LEU A 78 -5.31 8.62 -6.60
CA LEU A 78 -5.05 7.21 -6.83
C LEU A 78 -4.71 6.51 -5.53
N VAL A 79 -5.23 5.29 -5.36
CA VAL A 79 -4.73 4.32 -4.38
C VAL A 79 -4.13 3.17 -5.19
N LEU A 80 -2.81 3.04 -5.16
CA LEU A 80 -2.09 2.04 -5.93
C LEU A 80 -1.85 0.81 -5.04
N LEU A 81 -2.54 -0.29 -5.35
CA LEU A 81 -2.47 -1.54 -4.60
C LEU A 81 -1.49 -2.52 -5.25
N GLY A 82 -0.57 -3.04 -4.46
CA GLY A 82 0.37 -4.08 -4.86
C GLY A 82 1.65 -3.56 -5.49
N GLY A 83 2.61 -4.47 -5.64
CA GLY A 83 3.97 -4.19 -6.09
C GLY A 83 4.11 -3.82 -7.57
N PRO A 84 5.29 -3.31 -7.97
CA PRO A 84 5.53 -2.77 -9.31
C PRO A 84 5.49 -3.84 -10.41
N ASP A 85 5.64 -5.13 -10.09
CA ASP A 85 5.68 -6.23 -11.06
C ASP A 85 4.38 -6.38 -11.83
N LEU A 86 3.27 -6.35 -11.10
CA LEU A 86 1.93 -6.56 -11.66
C LEU A 86 1.15 -5.26 -11.76
N ASN A 87 1.58 -4.20 -11.06
CA ASN A 87 0.97 -2.88 -11.11
C ASN A 87 1.90 -1.87 -11.79
N ALA A 88 1.68 -1.66 -13.10
CA ALA A 88 2.45 -0.70 -13.89
C ALA A 88 2.33 0.74 -13.37
N ALA A 89 1.20 1.11 -12.75
CA ALA A 89 1.03 2.43 -12.15
C ALA A 89 1.89 2.58 -10.88
N THR A 90 1.96 1.55 -10.03
CA THR A 90 2.91 1.51 -8.90
C THR A 90 4.35 1.66 -9.40
N ARG A 91 4.73 0.90 -10.43
CA ARG A 91 6.07 0.98 -11.03
C ARG A 91 6.40 2.38 -11.52
N PHE A 92 5.46 3.01 -12.21
CA PHE A 92 5.64 4.36 -12.75
C PHE A 92 5.80 5.41 -11.63
N ALA A 93 4.99 5.34 -10.58
CA ALA A 93 5.12 6.20 -9.40
C ALA A 93 6.49 6.03 -8.69
N MET A 94 6.99 4.80 -8.62
CA MET A 94 8.31 4.53 -8.04
C MET A 94 9.47 5.01 -8.92
N LEU A 95 9.40 4.78 -10.25
CA LEU A 95 10.45 5.18 -11.19
C LEU A 95 10.59 6.71 -11.34
N GLY A 96 9.52 7.46 -11.10
CA GLY A 96 9.54 8.92 -11.11
C GLY A 96 10.38 9.56 -9.99
N GLY A 97 11.05 8.77 -9.14
CA GLY A 97 11.91 9.26 -8.07
C GLY A 97 11.16 9.85 -6.88
N GLN A 98 9.82 9.74 -6.87
CA GLN A 98 8.98 10.27 -5.79
C GLN A 98 9.08 9.46 -4.49
N VAL A 99 9.54 8.21 -4.58
CA VAL A 99 9.71 7.30 -3.45
C VAL A 99 11.13 6.72 -3.49
N PRO A 100 11.95 6.86 -2.43
CA PRO A 100 13.34 6.38 -2.39
C PRO A 100 13.42 4.87 -2.12
N VAL A 101 12.66 4.08 -2.90
CA VAL A 101 12.48 2.64 -2.70
C VAL A 101 12.65 1.90 -4.02
N ARG A 102 13.31 0.74 -3.96
CA ARG A 102 13.51 -0.15 -5.11
C ARG A 102 13.22 -1.60 -4.70
N PHE A 103 12.88 -2.42 -5.68
CA PHE A 103 12.78 -3.87 -5.51
C PHE A 103 14.03 -4.54 -6.08
N GLY A 104 14.68 -5.37 -5.27
CA GLY A 104 15.65 -6.37 -5.73
C GLY A 104 14.93 -7.70 -5.97
N TYR A 105 15.43 -8.52 -6.90
CA TYR A 105 14.74 -9.75 -7.36
C TYR A 105 15.56 -11.04 -7.23
N ASP A 106 16.75 -11.00 -6.64
CA ASP A 106 17.55 -12.20 -6.36
C ASP A 106 18.56 -11.91 -5.23
N PRO A 107 18.18 -12.08 -3.95
CA PRO A 107 16.84 -12.45 -3.46
C PRO A 107 15.83 -11.29 -3.62
N VAL A 108 14.54 -11.63 -3.54
CA VAL A 108 13.49 -10.60 -3.52
C VAL A 108 13.60 -9.76 -2.24
N GLN A 109 13.68 -8.45 -2.37
CA GLN A 109 13.83 -7.55 -1.23
C GLN A 109 13.32 -6.15 -1.54
N LEU A 110 12.89 -5.45 -0.49
CA LEU A 110 12.60 -4.02 -0.53
C LEU A 110 13.84 -3.25 -0.11
N CYS A 111 14.44 -2.48 -1.00
CA CYS A 111 15.56 -1.60 -0.72
C CYS A 111 15.07 -0.18 -0.50
N VAL A 112 15.46 0.43 0.61
CA VAL A 112 15.15 1.80 0.98
C VAL A 112 16.47 2.56 1.03
N GLU A 113 16.60 3.60 0.21
CA GLU A 113 17.87 4.34 0.04
C GLU A 113 19.02 3.37 -0.35
N GLU A 114 20.28 3.72 -0.10
CA GLU A 114 21.44 2.85 -0.39
C GLU A 114 21.73 1.82 0.73
N ASP A 115 21.12 1.97 1.92
CA ASP A 115 21.64 1.34 3.13
C ASP A 115 20.73 0.29 3.80
N ALA A 116 19.43 0.23 3.48
CA ALA A 116 18.49 -0.69 4.15
C ALA A 116 17.80 -1.65 3.17
N ALA A 117 17.97 -2.95 3.39
CA ALA A 117 17.28 -4.01 2.67
C ALA A 117 16.36 -4.80 3.60
N TYR A 118 15.09 -4.94 3.22
CA TYR A 118 14.07 -5.70 3.93
C TYR A 118 13.74 -6.94 3.11
N THR A 119 14.20 -8.10 3.58
CA THR A 119 14.03 -9.39 2.91
C THR A 119 12.92 -10.19 3.62
N PRO A 120 11.92 -10.73 2.90
CA PRO A 120 10.89 -11.58 3.50
C PRO A 120 11.51 -12.81 4.15
N VAL A 121 10.94 -13.24 5.27
CA VAL A 121 11.44 -14.39 6.03
C VAL A 121 10.58 -15.61 5.73
N PHE A 122 11.23 -16.70 5.34
CA PHE A 122 10.59 -17.98 5.12
C PHE A 122 10.97 -18.97 6.22
N ARG A 123 10.01 -19.76 6.70
CA ARG A 123 10.22 -20.86 7.65
C ARG A 123 9.60 -22.12 7.08
N SER A 124 10.42 -23.15 6.86
CA SER A 124 9.98 -24.42 6.25
C SER A 124 9.25 -24.21 4.91
N GLY A 125 9.78 -23.32 4.06
CA GLY A 125 9.22 -23.01 2.73
C GLY A 125 7.94 -22.17 2.75
N ARG A 126 7.47 -21.72 3.92
CA ARG A 126 6.30 -20.84 4.05
C ARG A 126 6.71 -19.43 4.43
N LEU A 127 6.01 -18.44 3.89
CA LEU A 127 6.17 -17.04 4.29
C LEU A 127 5.82 -16.90 5.78
N ALA A 128 6.78 -16.42 6.57
CA ALA A 128 6.63 -16.20 8.02
C ALA A 128 6.65 -14.71 8.36
N ARG A 129 7.34 -13.89 7.55
CA ARG A 129 7.31 -12.44 7.63
C ARG A 129 7.40 -11.84 6.25
N ASP A 130 6.58 -10.85 6.01
CA ASP A 130 6.57 -10.04 4.80
C ASP A 130 6.87 -8.58 5.14
N TYR A 131 7.29 -7.82 4.13
CA TYR A 131 7.61 -6.41 4.26
C TYR A 131 6.91 -5.60 3.17
N GLY A 132 6.67 -4.34 3.45
CA GLY A 132 6.05 -3.43 2.51
C GLY A 132 6.24 -1.99 2.92
N PHE A 133 5.63 -1.10 2.16
CA PHE A 133 5.57 0.31 2.48
C PHE A 133 4.23 0.94 2.15
N VAL A 134 3.94 2.02 2.86
CA VAL A 134 2.90 3.00 2.53
C VAL A 134 3.59 4.31 2.19
N ALA A 135 3.22 4.92 1.07
CA ALA A 135 3.72 6.24 0.70
C ALA A 135 2.59 7.12 0.16
N ARG A 136 2.64 8.42 0.47
CA ARG A 136 1.75 9.42 -0.12
C ARG A 136 2.58 10.43 -0.91
N VAL A 137 2.37 10.45 -2.22
CA VAL A 137 3.15 11.24 -3.19
C VAL A 137 2.24 11.98 -4.17
N PRO A 138 2.74 12.96 -4.94
CA PRO A 138 2.01 13.48 -6.10
C PRO A 138 1.65 12.35 -7.07
N SER A 139 0.50 12.43 -7.71
CA SER A 139 0.14 11.46 -8.75
C SER A 139 1.12 11.59 -9.91
N PRO A 140 1.67 10.49 -10.43
CA PRO A 140 2.61 10.57 -11.56
C PRO A 140 1.88 10.94 -12.88
N PHE A 141 0.56 11.08 -12.88
CA PHE A 141 -0.24 11.42 -14.06
C PHE A 141 -0.81 12.85 -14.04
N ALA A 142 -0.83 13.52 -12.89
CA ALA A 142 -1.35 14.87 -12.70
C ALA A 142 -0.83 15.47 -11.38
N ASP A 143 -0.09 16.57 -11.44
CA ASP A 143 0.60 17.16 -10.27
C ASP A 143 -0.35 17.67 -9.19
N GLU A 144 -1.58 18.03 -9.56
CA GLU A 144 -2.63 18.46 -8.64
C GLU A 144 -3.34 17.31 -7.92
N CYS A 145 -3.03 16.06 -8.28
CA CYS A 145 -3.58 14.84 -7.71
C CYS A 145 -2.57 14.16 -6.79
N THR A 146 -3.06 13.32 -5.88
CA THR A 146 -2.26 12.52 -4.96
C THR A 146 -2.35 11.05 -5.33
N ALA A 147 -1.24 10.32 -5.21
CA ALA A 147 -1.20 8.87 -5.18
C ALA A 147 -0.82 8.38 -3.77
N VAL A 148 -1.57 7.41 -3.26
CA VAL A 148 -1.22 6.64 -2.06
C VAL A 148 -0.83 5.23 -2.51
N LEU A 149 0.43 4.89 -2.31
CA LEU A 149 0.99 3.57 -2.62
C LEU A 149 0.83 2.69 -1.39
N LEU A 150 0.19 1.53 -1.57
CA LEU A 150 0.03 0.49 -0.55
C LEU A 150 0.66 -0.78 -1.10
N VAL A 151 1.93 -1.00 -0.77
CA VAL A 151 2.79 -1.91 -1.49
C VAL A 151 3.35 -2.95 -0.53
N GLY A 152 3.19 -4.23 -0.86
CA GLY A 152 3.90 -5.34 -0.24
C GLY A 152 4.94 -5.96 -1.18
N ILE A 153 5.90 -6.69 -0.61
CA ILE A 153 6.71 -7.65 -1.39
C ILE A 153 5.82 -8.81 -1.85
N PHE A 154 4.98 -9.33 -0.96
CA PHE A 154 3.93 -10.27 -1.29
C PHE A 154 2.54 -9.76 -0.86
N GLY A 155 1.51 -10.54 -1.17
CA GLY A 155 0.11 -10.24 -0.90
C GLY A 155 -0.20 -10.03 0.59
N ALA A 156 0.57 -10.66 1.49
CA ALA A 156 0.41 -10.47 2.93
C ALA A 156 0.73 -9.03 3.36
N ALA A 157 1.87 -8.49 2.91
CA ALA A 157 2.21 -7.12 3.16
C ALA A 157 1.30 -6.14 2.39
N THR A 158 0.81 -6.49 1.20
CA THR A 158 -0.18 -5.63 0.49
C THR A 158 -1.47 -5.48 1.30
N LEU A 159 -2.01 -6.58 1.86
CA LEU A 159 -3.14 -6.50 2.79
C LEU A 159 -2.79 -5.68 4.04
N ALA A 160 -1.61 -5.92 4.61
CA ALA A 160 -1.18 -5.24 5.82
C ALA A 160 -1.02 -3.71 5.59
N ALA A 161 -0.55 -3.28 4.41
CA ALA A 161 -0.49 -1.88 4.02
C ALA A 161 -1.88 -1.21 4.01
N ALA A 162 -2.88 -1.90 3.43
CA ALA A 162 -4.26 -1.42 3.44
C ALA A 162 -4.83 -1.33 4.87
N ARG A 163 -4.60 -2.35 5.70
CA ARG A 163 -4.99 -2.33 7.11
C ARG A 163 -4.32 -1.19 7.89
N LEU A 164 -3.04 -0.93 7.62
CA LEU A 164 -2.32 0.19 8.24
C LEU A 164 -2.98 1.53 7.88
N ALA A 165 -3.30 1.74 6.60
CA ALA A 165 -3.94 2.95 6.09
C ALA A 165 -5.46 3.05 6.43
N ALA A 166 -6.07 1.95 6.86
CA ALA A 166 -7.43 1.89 7.37
C ALA A 166 -7.52 2.10 8.89
N SER A 167 -6.46 1.76 9.63
CA SER A 167 -6.43 1.83 11.09
C SER A 167 -6.25 3.25 11.63
N ALA A 168 -6.87 3.53 12.78
CA ALA A 168 -6.70 4.80 13.49
C ALA A 168 -5.24 5.04 13.90
N ASP A 169 -4.58 4.02 14.44
CA ASP A 169 -3.20 4.12 14.92
C ASP A 169 -2.20 4.29 13.76
N GLY A 170 -2.41 3.54 12.67
CA GLY A 170 -1.56 3.66 11.48
C GLY A 170 -1.71 5.02 10.80
N THR A 171 -2.93 5.49 10.62
CA THR A 171 -3.18 6.81 10.03
C THR A 171 -2.73 7.95 10.94
N ALA A 172 -2.92 7.87 12.25
CA ALA A 172 -2.37 8.85 13.20
C ALA A 172 -0.83 8.90 13.14
N SER A 173 -0.17 7.73 13.12
CA SER A 173 1.29 7.65 12.98
C SER A 173 1.77 8.31 11.69
N MET A 174 1.12 8.00 10.55
CA MET A 174 1.45 8.62 9.27
C MET A 174 1.20 10.13 9.27
N MET A 175 0.06 10.58 9.79
CA MET A 175 -0.32 12.00 9.84
C MET A 175 0.62 12.83 10.72
N SER A 176 1.20 12.23 11.76
CA SER A 176 2.20 12.89 12.61
C SER A 176 3.49 13.27 11.86
N VAL A 177 3.71 12.71 10.67
CA VAL A 177 4.88 12.98 9.83
C VAL A 177 4.45 13.71 8.55
N ASN A 178 4.77 15.00 8.48
CA ASN A 178 4.52 15.86 7.31
C ASN A 178 3.07 15.80 6.78
N GLY A 179 2.08 15.75 7.70
CA GLY A 179 0.65 15.67 7.33
C GLY A 179 0.31 14.44 6.49
N GLY A 180 1.03 13.33 6.68
CA GLY A 180 0.86 12.09 5.94
C GLY A 180 1.70 11.97 4.66
N ARG A 181 2.43 13.02 4.24
CA ARG A 181 3.41 12.97 3.14
C ARG A 181 4.71 12.31 3.62
N CYS A 182 4.60 11.01 3.86
CA CYS A 182 5.64 10.20 4.45
C CYS A 182 5.85 8.92 3.64
N LEU A 183 6.99 8.28 3.88
CA LEU A 183 7.24 6.89 3.56
C LEU A 183 7.26 6.11 4.86
N THR A 184 6.41 5.10 4.95
CA THR A 184 6.28 4.21 6.10
C THR A 184 6.63 2.81 5.67
N VAL A 185 7.74 2.28 6.16
CA VAL A 185 8.13 0.88 5.95
C VAL A 185 7.65 0.06 7.13
N PHE A 186 7.07 -1.10 6.85
CA PHE A 186 6.51 -1.98 7.87
C PHE A 186 6.89 -3.44 7.61
N SER A 187 6.75 -4.24 8.66
CA SER A 187 6.76 -5.70 8.58
C SER A 187 5.41 -6.25 9.00
N VAL A 188 5.10 -7.47 8.57
CA VAL A 188 3.95 -8.22 9.04
C VAL A 188 4.31 -9.69 9.20
N ASP A 189 3.95 -10.26 10.34
CA ASP A 189 4.12 -11.69 10.58
C ASP A 189 2.92 -12.46 10.02
N VAL A 190 3.21 -13.61 9.41
CA VAL A 190 2.23 -14.58 8.93
C VAL A 190 2.39 -15.85 9.73
N ASP A 191 1.32 -16.29 10.37
CA ASP A 191 1.37 -17.47 11.21
C ASP A 191 1.31 -18.78 10.39
N ARG A 192 1.32 -19.93 11.07
CA ARG A 192 1.28 -21.23 10.38
C ARG A 192 -0.06 -21.54 9.71
N SER A 193 -1.14 -20.88 10.13
CA SER A 193 -2.48 -21.02 9.57
C SER A 193 -2.71 -20.11 8.35
N GLY A 194 -1.79 -19.16 8.11
CA GLY A 194 -1.93 -18.14 7.08
C GLY A 194 -2.60 -16.86 7.59
N GLU A 195 -2.82 -16.74 8.90
CA GLU A 195 -3.33 -15.53 9.52
C GLU A 195 -2.27 -14.43 9.47
N ILE A 196 -2.68 -13.24 9.03
CA ILE A 196 -1.83 -12.05 8.92
C ILE A 196 -2.05 -11.19 10.16
N ALA A 197 -0.96 -10.98 10.92
CA ALA A 197 -0.96 -10.13 12.11
C ALA A 197 -1.17 -8.65 11.78
N ALA A 198 -1.29 -7.81 12.81
CA ALA A 198 -1.24 -6.36 12.62
C ALA A 198 0.15 -5.93 12.10
N PRO A 199 0.22 -5.00 11.13
CA PRO A 199 1.49 -4.48 10.65
C PRO A 199 2.25 -3.75 11.76
N LYS A 200 3.57 -3.93 11.78
CA LYS A 200 4.49 -3.20 12.66
C LYS A 200 5.29 -2.20 11.82
N ILE A 201 5.17 -0.91 12.13
CA ILE A 201 6.00 0.12 11.52
C ILE A 201 7.46 -0.12 11.95
N GLU A 202 8.35 -0.31 10.97
CA GLU A 202 9.80 -0.44 11.20
C GLU A 202 10.49 0.91 11.09
N ARG A 203 10.05 1.75 10.16
CA ARG A 203 10.59 3.11 9.95
C ARG A 203 9.53 4.00 9.32
N ILE A 204 9.49 5.27 9.71
CA ILE A 204 8.64 6.30 9.10
C ILE A 204 9.41 7.61 9.00
N TRP A 205 9.33 8.28 7.86
CA TRP A 205 9.98 9.57 7.65
C TRP A 205 9.26 10.42 6.60
N ALA A 206 9.50 11.72 6.64
CA ALA A 206 8.92 12.66 5.68
C ALA A 206 9.51 12.42 4.29
N LEU A 207 8.65 12.42 3.27
CA LEU A 207 9.10 12.55 1.89
C LEU A 207 9.34 14.03 1.61
N GLY A 208 10.48 14.34 0.99
CA GLY A 208 10.84 15.69 0.60
C GLY A 208 9.83 16.30 -0.37
N GLU A 209 9.79 17.62 -0.42
CA GLU A 209 9.15 18.30 -1.55
C GLU A 209 10.00 18.01 -2.78
N THR A 210 9.47 17.26 -3.73
CA THR A 210 10.10 17.11 -5.04
C THR A 210 10.19 18.52 -5.63
N SER A 211 11.40 19.07 -5.66
CA SER A 211 11.65 20.33 -6.36
C SER A 211 11.46 20.02 -7.84
N ALA A 212 10.39 20.56 -8.43
CA ALA A 212 10.11 20.45 -9.86
C ALA A 212 11.20 21.12 -10.70
#